data_AF-A0A9W6T710-F1
#
_entry.id   AF-A0A9W6T710-F1
#
_cell.length_a   1.000
_cell.length_b   1.000
_cell.length_c   1.000
_cell.angle_alpha   90.00
_cell.angle_beta   90.00
_cell.angle_gamma   90.00
#
_symmetry.space_group_name_H-M   'P 1'
#
loop_
_entity.id
_entity.type
_entity.pdbx_description
1 polymer ?
#
loop_
_entity_poly.entity_id
_entity_poly.type
_entity_poly.pdbx_seq_one_letter_code
_entity_poly.pdbx_strand_id
1 'polypeptide(L)' 'MKNKSFNKANVNPLDFYCLPTFFNLYLNSTGSLLHRTVTGLKGDKQRKLTKAVKRARAAGYLSSVSNYSSSKRGITL' A
#
# COMPACT_ATOMS: atom_id res chain seq x y z
N MET A 1 7.78 -10.76 -11.49
CA MET A 1 6.44 -10.73 -10.82
C MET A 1 5.69 -9.47 -11.27
N LYS A 2 4.92 -9.51 -12.36
CA LYS A 2 4.39 -8.29 -13.04
C LYS A 2 2.88 -8.00 -12.88
N ASN A 3 2.12 -8.76 -12.10
CA ASN A 3 0.64 -8.78 -12.23
C ASN A 3 -0.19 -8.34 -11.01
N LYS A 4 0.38 -7.59 -10.05
CA LYS A 4 -0.38 -6.97 -8.94
C LYS A 4 -0.38 -5.44 -9.02
N SER A 5 -0.56 -4.88 -10.22
CA SER A 5 -0.59 -3.43 -10.40
C SER A 5 -2.02 -2.90 -10.46
N PHE A 6 -2.33 -1.88 -9.67
CA PHE A 6 -3.59 -1.11 -9.74
C PHE A 6 -3.79 -0.33 -11.07
N ASN A 7 -2.93 -0.55 -12.07
CA ASN A 7 -3.06 0.04 -13.41
C ASN A 7 -4.17 -0.57 -14.27
N LYS A 8 -4.80 -1.68 -13.84
CA LYS A 8 -5.96 -2.25 -14.53
C LYS A 8 -7.14 -1.24 -14.54
N ALA A 9 -7.84 -1.16 -15.67
CA ALA A 9 -8.92 -0.18 -15.87
C ALA A 9 -9.99 -0.26 -14.76
N ASN A 10 -10.49 -1.47 -14.51
CA ASN A 10 -11.60 -1.74 -13.59
C ASN A 10 -11.19 -1.90 -12.11
N VAL A 11 -9.94 -1.60 -11.73
CA VAL A 11 -9.49 -1.74 -10.35
C VAL A 11 -9.29 -0.36 -9.73
N ASN A 12 -10.11 -0.01 -8.75
CA ASN A 12 -9.99 1.24 -8.01
C ASN A 12 -9.25 1.01 -6.67
N PRO A 13 -8.06 1.59 -6.46
CA PRO A 13 -7.30 1.42 -5.22
C PRO A 13 -8.06 1.85 -3.95
N LEU A 14 -9.01 2.79 -4.10
CA LEU A 14 -9.76 3.36 -2.98
C LEU A 14 -10.64 2.33 -2.28
N ASP A 15 -11.16 1.35 -3.01
CA ASP A 15 -12.14 0.39 -2.51
C ASP A 15 -11.48 -0.68 -1.62
N PHE A 16 -10.17 -0.85 -1.75
CA PHE A 16 -9.38 -1.83 -0.99
C PHE A 16 -8.79 -1.27 0.32
N TYR A 17 -9.29 -0.14 0.83
CA TYR A 17 -8.73 0.51 2.03
C TYR A 17 -8.80 -0.37 3.29
N CYS A 18 -9.75 -1.31 3.35
CA CYS A 18 -9.88 -2.28 4.44
C CYS A 18 -8.83 -3.41 4.40
N LEU A 19 -8.08 -3.52 3.30
CA LEU A 19 -7.14 -4.63 3.05
C LEU A 19 -5.69 -4.08 2.98
N PRO A 20 -5.03 -3.89 4.13
CA PRO A 20 -3.70 -3.27 4.18
C PRO A 20 -2.61 -4.09 3.47
N THR A 21 -2.83 -5.38 3.27
CA THR A 21 -1.94 -6.30 2.55
C THR A 21 -1.65 -5.86 1.12
N PHE A 22 -2.59 -5.21 0.44
CA PHE A 22 -2.38 -4.70 -0.93
C PHE A 22 -1.50 -3.45 -0.98
N PHE A 23 -1.45 -2.66 0.09
CA PHE A 23 -0.64 -1.44 0.12
C PHE A 23 0.82 -1.71 0.44
N ASN A 24 1.15 -2.86 1.04
CA ASN A 24 2.50 -3.17 1.48
C ASN A 24 3.57 -3.06 0.37
N LEU A 25 3.19 -3.39 -0.87
CA LEU A 25 4.08 -3.29 -2.04
C LEU A 25 4.37 -1.85 -2.49
N TYR A 26 3.57 -0.89 -1.99
CA TYR A 26 3.64 0.52 -2.35
C TYR A 26 4.17 1.38 -1.20
N LEU A 27 4.53 0.78 -0.07
CA LEU A 27 5.05 1.46 1.10
C LEU A 27 6.52 1.12 1.32
N ASN A 28 7.27 2.12 1.80
CA ASN A 28 8.65 1.98 2.23
C ASN A 28 8.68 1.30 3.61
N SER A 29 9.86 0.88 4.08
CA SER A 29 10.04 0.35 5.45
C SER A 29 9.48 1.27 6.54
N THR A 30 9.57 2.58 6.34
CA THR A 30 9.07 3.63 7.24
C THR A 30 7.55 3.84 7.16
N GLY A 31 6.83 3.05 6.36
CA GLY A 31 5.40 3.21 6.14
C GLY A 31 5.02 4.36 5.22
N SER A 32 5.97 5.12 4.68
CA SER A 32 5.74 6.18 3.68
C SER A 32 5.37 5.60 2.31
N LEU A 33 4.52 6.31 1.55
CA LEU A 33 4.13 5.88 0.21
C LEU A 33 5.25 6.13 -0.80
N LEU A 34 5.56 5.13 -1.62
CA LEU A 34 6.52 5.23 -2.71
C LEU A 34 6.10 6.28 -3.74
N HIS A 35 7.09 6.99 -4.29
CA HIS A 35 6.87 7.96 -5.35
C HIS A 35 6.38 7.28 -6.64
N ARG A 36 5.63 8.02 -7.48
CA ARG A 36 5.05 7.50 -8.73
C ARG A 36 6.07 6.84 -9.65
N THR A 37 7.29 7.38 -9.71
CA THR A 37 8.39 6.79 -10.51
C THR A 37 8.70 5.36 -10.10
N VAL A 38 8.58 5.04 -8.81
CA VAL A 38 8.83 3.69 -8.28
C VAL A 38 7.58 2.81 -8.41
N THR A 39 6.39 3.35 -8.15
CA THR A 39 5.15 2.57 -8.21
C THR A 39 4.69 2.25 -9.64
N GLY A 40 5.09 3.06 -10.62
CA GLY A 40 4.69 2.91 -12.03
C GLY A 40 3.19 3.10 -12.28
N LEU A 41 2.46 3.71 -11.33
CA LEU A 41 1.02 3.91 -11.42
C LEU A 41 0.65 5.09 -12.34
N LYS A 42 -0.50 5.01 -13.00
CA LYS A 42 -1.13 6.19 -13.62
C LYS A 42 -1.40 7.27 -12.57
N GLY A 43 -1.29 8.54 -12.94
CA GLY A 43 -1.44 9.67 -12.01
C GLY A 43 -2.74 9.63 -11.20
N ASP A 44 -3.87 9.33 -11.86
CA ASP A 44 -5.17 9.23 -11.19
C ASP A 44 -5.25 8.06 -10.21
N LYS A 45 -4.65 6.92 -10.57
CA LYS A 45 -4.60 5.74 -9.71
C LYS A 45 -3.68 5.99 -8.51
N GLN A 46 -2.55 6.68 -8.69
CA GLN A 46 -1.68 7.09 -7.58
C GLN A 46 -2.42 8.02 -6.61
N ARG A 47 -3.19 9.01 -7.11
CA ARG A 47 -4.02 9.89 -6.25
C ARG A 47 -5.05 9.10 -5.44
N LYS A 48 -5.71 8.12 -6.08
CA LYS A 48 -6.67 7.22 -5.42
C LYS A 48 -6.00 6.33 -4.38
N LEU A 49 -4.81 5.80 -4.68
CA LEU A 49 -4.01 5.02 -3.75
C LEU A 49 -3.64 5.84 -2.50
N THR A 50 -3.18 7.08 -2.69
CA THR A 50 -2.85 7.97 -1.56
C THR A 50 -4.07 8.22 -0.66
N LYS A 51 -5.26 8.42 -1.25
CA LYS A 51 -6.51 8.55 -0.48
C LYS A 51 -6.85 7.27 0.27
N ALA A 52 -6.71 6.11 -0.37
CA ALA A 52 -6.97 4.80 0.24
C ALA A 52 -6.08 4.58 1.46
N VAL A 53 -4.79 4.86 1.34
CA VAL A 53 -3.80 4.72 2.43
C VAL A 53 -4.11 5.68 3.58
N LYS A 54 -4.47 6.94 3.30
CA LYS A 54 -4.90 7.89 4.34
C LYS A 54 -6.14 7.41 5.08
N ARG A 55 -7.13 6.86 4.35
CA ARG A 55 -8.35 6.30 4.94
C ARG A 55 -8.06 5.05 5.78
N ALA A 56 -7.21 4.16 5.29
CA ALA A 56 -6.78 2.96 6.00
C ALA A 56 -6.07 3.30 7.32
N ARG A 57 -5.22 4.34 7.33
CA ARG A 57 -4.58 4.85 8.55
C ARG A 57 -5.58 5.44 9.53
N ALA A 58 -6.49 6.30 9.06
CA ALA A 58 -7.52 6.89 9.90
C ALA A 58 -8.46 5.83 10.53
N ALA A 59 -8.73 4.76 9.80
CA ALA A 59 -9.52 3.63 10.29
C ALA A 59 -8.72 2.63 11.16
N GLY A 60 -7.41 2.82 11.32
CA GLY A 60 -6.55 1.93 12.13
C GLY A 60 -6.10 0.64 11.44
N TYR A 61 -6.38 0.45 10.15
CA TYR A 61 -5.95 -0.74 9.40
C TYR A 61 -4.47 -0.74 9.03
N LEU A 62 -3.82 0.43 8.99
CA LEU A 62 -2.44 0.57 8.55
C LEU A 62 -1.64 1.46 9.52
N SER A 63 -0.43 1.02 9.87
CA SER A 63 0.53 1.82 10.65
C SER A 63 1.01 3.05 9.86
N SER A 64 1.22 4.16 10.55
CA SER A 64 1.79 5.37 9.94
C SER A 64 3.33 5.34 9.89
N VAL A 65 3.96 4.46 10.66
CA VAL A 65 5.41 4.50 10.95
C VAL A 65 6.15 3.26 10.44
N SER A 66 5.40 2.22 10.06
CA SER A 66 5.96 0.98 9.54
C SER A 66 5.10 0.44 8.40
N ASN A 67 5.75 -0.20 7.43
CA ASN A 67 5.02 -1.05 6.50
C ASN A 67 4.59 -2.35 7.19
N TYR A 68 3.61 -3.03 6.59
CA TYR A 68 3.23 -4.39 6.97
C TYR A 68 4.30 -5.38 6.48
N SER A 69 5.56 -5.16 6.84
CA SER A 69 6.54 -6.22 6.80
C SER A 69 6.14 -7.16 7.92
N SER A 70 5.73 -8.38 7.58
CA SER A 70 5.68 -9.49 8.53
C SER A 70 7.11 -9.63 9.04
N SER A 71 7.47 -8.82 10.04
CA SER A 71 8.73 -8.91 10.72
C SER A 71 8.86 -10.37 11.06
N LYS A 72 9.95 -10.98 10.59
CA LYS A 72 10.40 -12.26 11.08
C LYS A 72 10.58 -12.06 12.59
N ARG A 73 9.51 -12.17 13.37
CA ARG A 73 9.63 -12.52 14.78
C ARG A 73 10.28 -13.88 14.69
N GLY A 74 11.60 -13.87 14.80
CA GLY A 74 12.39 -15.07 14.83
C GLY A 74 11.72 -16.00 15.82
N ILE A 75 11.46 -17.21 15.36
CA ILE A 75 11.33 -18.35 16.27
C ILE A 75 12.62 -18.30 17.08
N THR A 76 12.51 -17.88 18.34
CA THR A 76 13.56 -18.06 19.34
C THR A 76 13.79 -19.56 19.44
N LEU A 77 14.91 -20.04 18.88
CA LEU A 77 15.51 -21.33 19.19
C LEU A 77 16.47 -21.13 20.37
#